data_AF-A0A2Z2PQQ2-F1
#
_entry.id   AF-A0A2Z2PQQ2-F1
#
_cell.length_a   1.000
_cell.length_b   1.000
_cell.length_c   1.000
_cell.angle_alpha   90.00
_cell.angle_beta   90.00
_cell.angle_gamma   90.00
#
_symmetry.space_group_name_H-M   'P 1'
#
loop_
_entity.id
_entity.type
_entity.pdbx_description
1 polymer ?
#
loop_
_entity_poly.entity_id
_entity_poly.type
_entity_poly.pdbx_seq_one_letter_code
_entity_poly.pdbx_strand_id
1 'polypeptide(L)'
;MIELSFHSNSNGEVSTREVREDLEIATAIMTYAIRRNLGGFRFSGLRVPWIIQDWEPGRQLPDVESFATEVATFQEHLHERIVALADNRKMVRTMWSLNESTRHFREYELRRPEAARDILDRTAALVNALFNRDEQLCCTILLQCAERRYKLLVVSPDTSNGENPREAAPY
;
A
#
# COMPACT_ATOMS: atom_id res chain seq x y z
N MET A 1 -0.58 -4.59 26.98
CA MET A 1 -0.77 -3.37 26.19
C MET A 1 0.62 -2.91 25.79
N ILE A 2 1.08 -3.26 24.58
CA ILE A 2 2.44 -2.95 24.13
C ILE A 2 2.35 -1.61 23.39
N GLU A 3 2.78 -0.54 24.04
CA GLU A 3 2.98 0.76 23.39
C GLU A 3 4.18 0.64 22.44
N LEU A 4 3.89 0.64 21.13
CA LEU A 4 4.92 0.84 20.11
C LEU A 4 5.30 2.32 20.09
N SER A 5 6.24 2.67 20.97
CA SER A 5 6.86 3.98 21.02
C SER A 5 7.82 4.14 19.84
N PHE A 6 7.35 4.81 18.78
CA PHE A 6 8.23 5.38 17.75
C PHE A 6 9.14 6.42 18.42
N HIS A 7 10.38 6.01 18.70
CA HIS A 7 11.42 6.96 19.10
C HIS A 7 11.71 7.87 17.90
N SER A 8 11.25 9.12 18.02
CA SER A 8 11.57 10.20 17.09
C SER A 8 13.06 10.55 17.24
N ASN A 9 13.90 9.85 16.50
CA ASN A 9 15.18 10.39 16.07
C ASN A 9 14.93 11.11 14.74
N SER A 10 15.72 12.14 14.46
CA SER A 10 15.80 12.90 13.19
C SER A 10 16.09 12.06 11.92
N ASN A 11 15.86 10.73 11.97
CA ASN A 11 15.91 9.73 10.91
C ASN A 11 14.53 9.34 10.35
N GLY A 12 13.41 9.84 10.91
CA GLY A 12 12.05 9.44 10.50
C GLY A 12 11.62 9.91 9.10
N GLU A 13 12.14 11.04 8.63
CA GLU A 13 11.86 11.55 7.29
C GLU A 13 12.57 10.74 6.19
N VAL A 14 13.76 10.22 6.48
CA VAL A 14 14.53 9.40 5.54
C VAL A 14 13.82 8.07 5.28
N SER A 15 13.30 7.41 6.33
CA SER A 15 12.58 6.13 6.20
C SER A 15 11.25 6.26 5.45
N THR A 16 10.49 7.33 5.67
CA THR A 16 9.20 7.54 4.98
C THR A 16 9.38 7.95 3.52
N ARG A 17 10.43 8.70 3.20
CA ARG A 17 10.82 9.03 1.83
C ARG A 17 11.30 7.80 1.05
N GLU A 18 12.16 6.97 1.65
CA GLU A 18 12.64 5.74 1.00
C GLU A 18 11.49 4.79 0.68
N VAL A 19 10.57 4.55 1.62
CA VAL A 19 9.37 3.72 1.39
C VAL A 19 8.51 4.29 0.26
N ARG A 20 8.41 5.63 0.16
CA ARG A 20 7.68 6.28 -0.94
C ARG A 20 8.34 6.00 -2.29
N GLU A 21 9.65 6.24 -2.40
CA GLU A 21 10.41 6.02 -3.62
C GLU A 21 10.32 4.54 -4.04
N ASP A 22 10.39 3.61 -3.09
CA ASP A 22 10.21 2.18 -3.33
C ASP A 22 8.81 1.85 -3.91
N LEU A 23 7.76 2.43 -3.36
CA LEU A 23 6.38 2.24 -3.83
C LEU A 23 6.15 2.86 -5.22
N GLU A 24 6.78 3.99 -5.52
CA GLU A 24 6.75 4.63 -6.83
C GLU A 24 7.43 3.75 -7.89
N ILE A 25 8.61 3.21 -7.57
CA ILE A 25 9.34 2.27 -8.43
C ILE A 25 8.50 1.01 -8.65
N ALA A 26 7.92 0.44 -7.59
CA ALA A 26 7.05 -0.73 -7.68
C ALA A 26 5.87 -0.48 -8.62
N THR A 27 5.23 0.68 -8.49
CA THR A 27 4.09 1.11 -9.33
C THR A 27 4.49 1.25 -10.80
N ALA A 28 5.64 1.87 -11.07
CA ALA A 28 6.16 2.02 -12.42
C ALA A 28 6.46 0.67 -13.08
N ILE A 29 7.09 -0.26 -12.35
CA ILE A 29 7.39 -1.61 -12.85
C ILE A 29 6.10 -2.38 -13.14
N MET A 30 5.12 -2.35 -12.23
CA MET A 30 3.83 -3.04 -12.45
C MET A 30 3.07 -2.47 -13.64
N THR A 31 3.00 -1.14 -13.76
CA THR A 31 2.35 -0.47 -14.89
C THR A 31 2.99 -0.86 -16.22
N TYR A 32 4.32 -0.89 -16.27
CA TYR A 32 5.07 -1.37 -17.44
C TYR A 32 4.73 -2.83 -17.77
N ALA A 33 4.71 -3.71 -16.77
CA ALA A 33 4.46 -5.14 -16.96
C ALA A 33 3.03 -5.41 -17.49
N ILE A 34 2.03 -4.68 -16.97
CA ILE A 34 0.64 -4.76 -17.43
C ILE A 34 0.53 -4.35 -18.89
N ARG A 35 1.05 -3.17 -19.25
CA ARG A 35 1.05 -2.67 -20.64
C ARG A 35 1.78 -3.59 -21.62
N ARG A 36 2.77 -4.33 -21.13
CA ARG A 36 3.55 -5.24 -21.96
C ARG A 36 2.78 -6.52 -22.29
N ASN A 37 2.07 -7.12 -21.33
CA ASN A 37 1.44 -8.43 -21.55
C ASN A 37 0.30 -8.77 -20.56
N LEU A 38 -0.70 -7.91 -20.40
CA LEU A 38 -1.86 -8.22 -19.55
C LEU A 38 -2.57 -9.53 -19.97
N GLY A 39 -2.62 -9.84 -21.27
CA GLY A 39 -3.22 -11.09 -21.77
C GLY A 39 -2.59 -12.37 -21.21
N GLY A 40 -1.33 -12.30 -20.76
CA GLY A 40 -0.60 -13.38 -20.11
C GLY A 40 -0.92 -13.56 -18.62
N PHE A 41 -1.64 -12.63 -17.98
CA PHE A 41 -1.92 -12.70 -16.55
C PHE A 41 -2.82 -13.88 -16.19
N ARG A 42 -2.48 -14.57 -15.10
CA ARG A 42 -3.23 -15.72 -14.56
C ARG A 42 -3.24 -15.65 -13.04
N PHE A 43 -4.41 -15.88 -12.45
CA PHE A 43 -4.60 -16.03 -11.00
C PHE A 43 -4.25 -17.43 -10.48
N SER A 44 -3.91 -18.38 -11.36
CA SER A 44 -3.53 -19.74 -10.95
C SER A 44 -2.40 -19.72 -9.91
N GLY A 45 -2.64 -20.32 -8.74
CA GLY A 45 -1.70 -20.36 -7.63
C GLY A 45 -1.68 -19.09 -6.76
N LEU A 46 -2.53 -18.09 -7.04
CA LEU A 46 -2.81 -17.00 -6.11
C LEU A 46 -4.12 -17.28 -5.38
N ARG A 47 -4.05 -17.36 -4.05
CA ARG A 47 -5.25 -17.41 -3.20
C ARG A 47 -5.68 -15.98 -2.89
N VAL A 48 -6.78 -15.54 -3.49
CA VAL A 48 -7.39 -14.25 -3.13
C VAL A 48 -7.94 -14.35 -1.70
N PRO A 49 -7.60 -13.43 -0.77
CA PRO A 49 -8.13 -13.44 0.59
C PRO A 49 -9.64 -13.34 0.61
N TRP A 50 -10.29 -13.99 1.58
CA TRP A 50 -11.76 -13.99 1.72
C TRP A 50 -12.32 -12.57 1.77
N ILE A 51 -11.63 -11.68 2.49
CA ILE A 51 -12.04 -10.29 2.65
C ILE A 51 -12.09 -9.56 1.31
N ILE A 52 -11.19 -9.89 0.36
CA ILE A 52 -11.14 -9.28 -0.98
C ILE A 52 -12.20 -9.89 -1.90
N GLN A 53 -12.50 -11.18 -1.77
CA GLN A 53 -13.51 -11.86 -2.57
C GLN A 53 -14.91 -11.27 -2.33
N ASP A 54 -15.23 -10.98 -1.08
CA ASP A 54 -16.54 -10.48 -0.67
C ASP A 54 -16.53 -8.98 -0.31
N TRP A 55 -15.44 -8.26 -0.64
CA TRP A 55 -15.34 -6.84 -0.27
C TRP A 55 -16.35 -6.01 -1.06
N GLU A 56 -17.09 -5.17 -0.35
CA GLU A 56 -17.96 -4.17 -0.95
C GLU A 56 -17.66 -2.79 -0.33
N PRO A 57 -17.59 -1.72 -1.13
CA PRO A 57 -17.40 -0.38 -0.61
C PRO A 57 -18.47 -0.02 0.43
N GLY A 58 -18.04 0.49 1.58
CA GLY A 58 -18.93 0.83 2.70
C GLY A 58 -19.24 -0.33 3.66
N ARG A 59 -18.76 -1.54 3.39
CA ARG A 59 -18.86 -2.66 4.34
C ARG A 59 -18.13 -2.35 5.65
N GLN A 60 -18.67 -2.84 6.76
CA GLN A 60 -18.00 -2.74 8.06
C GLN A 60 -16.70 -3.53 8.02
N LEU A 61 -15.61 -2.90 8.48
CA LEU A 61 -14.32 -3.58 8.60
C LEU A 61 -14.41 -4.68 9.66
N PRO A 62 -13.94 -5.90 9.35
CA PRO A 62 -13.75 -6.94 10.34
C PRO A 62 -12.59 -6.57 11.29
N ASP A 63 -12.37 -7.41 12.31
CA ASP A 63 -11.22 -7.25 13.19
C ASP A 63 -9.91 -7.23 12.41
N VAL A 64 -9.02 -6.30 12.74
CA VAL A 64 -7.81 -6.03 11.95
C VAL A 64 -6.86 -7.23 11.89
N GLU A 65 -6.74 -7.97 12.99
CA GLU A 65 -5.87 -9.14 13.08
C GLU A 65 -6.39 -10.29 12.23
N SER A 66 -7.68 -10.27 11.84
CA SER A 66 -8.27 -11.28 10.97
C SER A 66 -7.88 -11.16 9.49
N PHE A 67 -7.34 -10.02 9.05
CA PHE A 67 -7.06 -9.80 7.62
C PHE A 67 -5.76 -9.08 7.27
N ALA A 68 -5.19 -8.24 8.14
CA ALA A 68 -4.12 -7.32 7.73
C ALA A 68 -2.90 -8.04 7.13
N THR A 69 -2.38 -9.06 7.80
CA THR A 69 -1.23 -9.84 7.31
C THR A 69 -1.57 -10.66 6.06
N GLU A 70 -2.76 -11.24 5.99
CA GLU A 70 -3.20 -12.02 4.81
C GLU A 70 -3.29 -11.13 3.57
N VAL A 71 -3.90 -9.95 3.70
CA VAL A 71 -4.02 -8.98 2.61
C VAL A 71 -2.66 -8.43 2.19
N ALA A 72 -1.79 -8.08 3.14
CA ALA A 72 -0.43 -7.62 2.83
C ALA A 72 0.37 -8.67 2.06
N THR A 73 0.30 -9.93 2.49
CA THR A 73 0.96 -11.07 1.82
C THR A 73 0.38 -11.31 0.43
N PHE A 74 -0.94 -11.24 0.30
CA PHE A 74 -1.59 -11.35 -1.00
C PHE A 74 -1.13 -10.26 -1.98
N GLN A 75 -1.01 -9.02 -1.52
CA GLN A 75 -0.51 -7.91 -2.34
C GLN A 75 0.90 -8.18 -2.85
N GLU A 76 1.81 -8.73 -2.03
CA GLU A 76 3.18 -9.08 -2.46
C GLU A 76 3.16 -10.07 -3.61
N HIS A 77 2.42 -11.17 -3.44
CA HIS A 77 2.31 -12.21 -4.46
C HIS A 77 1.59 -11.71 -5.72
N LEU A 78 0.60 -10.83 -5.56
CA LEU A 78 -0.07 -10.18 -6.68
C LEU A 78 0.91 -9.32 -7.47
N HIS A 79 1.71 -8.48 -6.80
CA HIS A 79 2.71 -7.63 -7.44
C HIS A 79 3.75 -8.48 -8.19
N GLU A 80 4.26 -9.54 -7.58
CA GLU A 80 5.19 -10.47 -8.22
C GLU A 80 4.61 -11.10 -9.49
N ARG A 81 3.33 -11.49 -9.44
CA ARG A 81 2.64 -12.06 -10.60
C ARG A 81 2.46 -11.03 -11.71
N ILE A 82 2.13 -9.79 -11.36
CA ILE A 82 2.02 -8.69 -12.32
C ILE A 82 3.39 -8.43 -12.96
N VAL A 83 4.45 -8.33 -12.19
CA VAL A 83 5.80 -8.05 -12.72
C VAL A 83 6.33 -9.18 -13.60
N ALA A 84 5.95 -10.43 -13.33
CA ALA A 84 6.31 -11.57 -14.17
C ALA A 84 5.82 -11.40 -15.64
N LEU A 85 4.77 -10.60 -15.89
CA LEU A 85 4.30 -10.29 -17.25
C LEU A 85 5.36 -9.59 -18.11
N ALA A 86 6.29 -8.88 -17.48
CA ALA A 86 7.35 -8.17 -18.18
C ALA A 86 8.41 -9.10 -18.78
N ASP A 87 8.42 -10.38 -18.41
CA ASP A 87 9.47 -11.35 -18.76
C ASP A 87 10.89 -10.79 -18.54
N ASN A 88 11.06 -10.08 -17.43
CA ASN A 88 12.31 -9.41 -17.07
C ASN A 88 12.74 -9.83 -15.67
N ARG A 89 13.71 -10.76 -15.60
CA ARG A 89 14.25 -11.29 -14.34
C ARG A 89 14.88 -10.21 -13.44
N LYS A 90 15.36 -9.10 -14.00
CA LYS A 90 15.87 -7.98 -13.19
C LYS A 90 14.71 -7.27 -12.49
N MET A 91 13.63 -6.98 -13.21
CA MET A 91 12.42 -6.37 -12.62
C MET A 91 11.78 -7.25 -11.55
N VAL A 92 11.71 -8.57 -11.78
CA VAL A 92 11.18 -9.51 -10.76
C VAL A 92 12.01 -9.46 -9.48
N ARG A 93 13.35 -9.51 -9.57
CA ARG A 93 14.23 -9.41 -8.40
C ARG A 93 14.12 -8.05 -7.71
N THR A 94 13.99 -6.97 -8.48
CA THR A 94 13.73 -5.64 -7.92
C THR A 94 12.42 -5.63 -7.15
N MET A 95 11.34 -6.20 -7.71
CA MET A 95 10.05 -6.29 -7.02
C MET A 95 10.13 -7.08 -5.71
N TRP A 96 10.92 -8.16 -5.63
CA TRP A 96 11.13 -8.86 -4.37
C TRP A 96 11.78 -7.98 -3.30
N SER A 97 12.80 -7.20 -3.68
CA SER A 97 13.45 -6.26 -2.76
C SER A 97 12.47 -5.19 -2.27
N LEU A 98 11.64 -4.66 -3.17
CA LEU A 98 10.64 -3.64 -2.86
C LEU A 98 9.51 -4.19 -2.00
N ASN A 99 9.07 -5.42 -2.26
CA ASN A 99 8.10 -6.09 -1.40
C ASN A 99 8.68 -6.23 0.01
N GLU A 100 9.91 -6.70 0.14
CA GLU A 100 10.51 -6.88 1.46
C GLU A 100 10.68 -5.56 2.23
N SER A 101 11.21 -4.51 1.58
CA SER A 101 11.40 -3.19 2.24
C SER A 101 10.08 -2.52 2.64
N THR A 102 8.99 -2.78 1.90
CA THR A 102 7.68 -2.14 2.14
C THR A 102 6.71 -2.98 2.96
N ARG A 103 7.07 -4.21 3.37
CA ARG A 103 6.18 -5.17 4.08
C ARG A 103 5.56 -4.56 5.33
N HIS A 104 6.39 -4.08 6.25
CA HIS A 104 5.93 -3.52 7.52
C HIS A 104 5.05 -2.29 7.32
N PHE A 105 5.35 -1.46 6.32
CA PHE A 105 4.53 -0.31 5.98
C PHE A 105 3.14 -0.73 5.51
N ARG A 106 3.04 -1.70 4.58
CA ARG A 106 1.75 -2.18 4.06
C ARG A 106 0.87 -2.78 5.14
N GLU A 107 1.45 -3.57 6.04
CA GLU A 107 0.72 -4.09 7.20
C GLU A 107 0.28 -2.98 8.16
N TYR A 108 1.14 -1.99 8.41
CA TYR A 108 0.80 -0.84 9.24
C TYR A 108 -0.35 -0.02 8.64
N GLU A 109 -0.36 0.20 7.33
CA GLU A 109 -1.47 0.90 6.66
C GLU A 109 -2.80 0.14 6.84
N LEU A 110 -2.79 -1.19 6.70
CA LEU A 110 -3.97 -2.03 6.90
C LEU A 110 -4.49 -2.02 8.34
N ARG A 111 -3.68 -1.58 9.32
CA ARG A 111 -4.12 -1.40 10.71
C ARG A 111 -4.83 -0.08 10.98
N ARG A 112 -4.82 0.87 10.03
CA ARG A 112 -5.52 2.15 10.16
C ARG A 112 -6.88 2.06 9.46
N PRO A 113 -8.02 2.21 10.15
CA PRO A 113 -9.34 1.91 9.58
C PRO A 113 -9.68 2.66 8.28
N GLU A 114 -9.32 3.93 8.16
CA GLU A 114 -9.55 4.70 6.94
C GLU A 114 -8.69 4.17 5.79
N ALA A 115 -7.44 3.84 6.09
CA ALA A 115 -6.51 3.30 5.10
C ALA A 115 -6.83 1.88 4.69
N ALA A 116 -7.26 1.04 5.62
CA ALA A 116 -7.66 -0.32 5.35
C ALA A 116 -8.80 -0.35 4.33
N ARG A 117 -9.84 0.48 4.51
CA ARG A 117 -10.96 0.55 3.55
C ARG A 117 -10.49 0.91 2.15
N ASP A 118 -9.71 2.00 2.02
CA ASP A 118 -9.16 2.42 0.74
C ASP A 118 -8.33 1.31 0.08
N ILE A 119 -7.50 0.61 0.87
CA ILE A 119 -6.63 -0.45 0.38
C ILE A 119 -7.46 -1.64 -0.08
N LEU A 120 -8.48 -2.04 0.68
CA LEU A 120 -9.38 -3.13 0.31
C LEU A 120 -10.18 -2.79 -0.96
N ASP A 121 -10.75 -1.58 -1.04
CA ASP A 121 -11.47 -1.09 -2.22
C ASP A 121 -10.59 -1.17 -3.47
N ARG A 122 -9.37 -0.65 -3.38
CA ARG A 122 -8.42 -0.62 -4.50
C ARG A 122 -7.88 -2.00 -4.86
N THR A 123 -7.63 -2.84 -3.86
CA THR A 123 -7.17 -4.22 -4.10
C THR A 123 -8.25 -5.05 -4.79
N ALA A 124 -9.51 -4.96 -4.32
CA ALA A 124 -10.65 -5.61 -4.97
C ALA A 124 -10.86 -5.08 -6.40
N ALA A 125 -10.81 -3.76 -6.60
CA ALA A 125 -10.92 -3.15 -7.92
C ALA A 125 -9.79 -3.61 -8.87
N LEU A 126 -8.55 -3.70 -8.39
CA LEU A 126 -7.42 -4.16 -9.18
C LEU A 126 -7.58 -5.63 -9.57
N VAL A 127 -8.00 -6.49 -8.63
CA VAL A 127 -8.28 -7.91 -8.91
C VAL A 127 -9.36 -8.04 -9.99
N ASN A 128 -10.44 -7.27 -9.89
CA ASN A 128 -11.51 -7.27 -10.89
C ASN A 128 -11.01 -6.76 -12.26
N ALA A 129 -10.21 -5.69 -12.29
CA ALA A 129 -9.64 -5.16 -13.52
C ALA A 129 -8.70 -6.17 -14.22
N LEU A 130 -7.85 -6.87 -13.44
CA LEU A 130 -6.99 -7.94 -13.94
C LEU A 130 -7.79 -9.12 -14.48
N PHE A 131 -8.89 -9.48 -13.80
CA PHE A 131 -9.80 -10.54 -14.25
C PHE A 131 -10.47 -10.17 -15.58
N ASN A 132 -10.96 -8.94 -15.70
CA ASN A 132 -11.59 -8.41 -16.90
C ASN A 132 -10.59 -8.03 -18.01
N ARG A 133 -9.28 -8.13 -17.73
CA ARG A 133 -8.19 -7.70 -18.62
C ARG A 133 -8.32 -6.24 -19.06
N ASP A 134 -8.80 -5.39 -18.16
CA ASP A 134 -8.89 -3.96 -18.39
C ASP A 134 -7.55 -3.29 -18.05
N GLU A 135 -6.70 -3.17 -19.07
CA GLU A 135 -5.36 -2.57 -18.94
C GLU A 135 -5.42 -1.14 -18.40
N GLN A 136 -6.32 -0.33 -18.95
CA GLN A 136 -6.40 1.08 -18.59
C GLN A 136 -6.81 1.23 -17.13
N LEU A 137 -7.84 0.50 -16.70
CA LEU A 137 -8.30 0.52 -15.32
C LEU A 137 -7.22 0.00 -14.36
N CYS A 138 -6.53 -1.09 -14.70
CA CYS A 138 -5.42 -1.58 -13.90
C CYS A 138 -4.35 -0.49 -13.67
N CYS A 139 -3.91 0.16 -14.74
CA CYS A 139 -2.91 1.22 -14.67
C CYS A 139 -3.41 2.42 -13.84
N THR A 140 -4.66 2.83 -14.04
CA THR A 140 -5.27 3.92 -13.26
C THR A 140 -5.32 3.59 -11.78
N ILE A 141 -5.75 2.38 -11.39
CA ILE A 141 -5.80 1.97 -9.98
C ILE A 141 -4.41 1.99 -9.36
N LEU A 142 -3.40 1.44 -10.04
CA LEU A 142 -2.02 1.43 -9.56
C LEU A 142 -1.48 2.85 -9.32
N LEU A 143 -1.70 3.77 -10.27
CA LEU A 143 -1.28 5.17 -10.13
C LEU A 143 -1.98 5.87 -8.97
N GLN A 144 -3.30 5.68 -8.83
CA GLN A 144 -4.04 6.27 -7.71
C GLN A 144 -3.58 5.70 -6.35
N CYS A 145 -3.19 4.42 -6.28
CA CYS A 145 -2.59 3.85 -5.07
C CYS A 145 -1.29 4.58 -4.70
N ALA A 146 -0.43 4.86 -5.69
CA ALA A 146 0.81 5.61 -5.47
C ALA A 146 0.55 7.05 -5.02
N GLU A 147 -0.33 7.79 -5.71
CA GLU A 147 -0.68 9.18 -5.36
C GLU A 147 -1.28 9.30 -3.95
N ARG A 148 -2.10 8.33 -3.54
CA ARG A 148 -2.69 8.32 -2.20
C ARG A 148 -1.63 8.10 -1.12
N ARG A 149 -0.70 7.18 -1.35
CA ARG A 149 0.42 6.95 -0.42
C ARG A 149 1.36 8.16 -0.36
N TYR A 150 1.54 8.88 -1.47
CA TYR A 150 2.22 10.17 -1.48
C TYR A 150 1.54 11.17 -0.53
N LYS A 151 0.22 11.34 -0.59
CA LYS A 151 -0.52 12.25 0.31
C LYS A 151 -0.35 11.87 1.79
N LEU A 152 -0.40 10.58 2.12
CA LEU A 152 -0.20 10.14 3.52
C LEU A 152 1.22 10.36 4.03
N LEU A 153 2.22 10.22 3.17
CA LEU A 153 3.62 10.36 3.55
C LEU A 153 4.10 11.83 3.51
N VAL A 154 3.33 12.74 2.90
CA VAL A 154 3.62 14.20 2.88
C VAL A 154 2.94 14.93 4.04
N VAL A 155 1.87 14.39 4.63
CA VAL A 155 1.27 14.95 5.85
C VAL A 155 2.09 14.50 7.07
N SER A 156 3.23 15.14 7.24
CA SER A 156 3.79 15.46 8.56
C SER A 156 4.53 16.79 8.45
N PRO A 157 3.81 17.91 8.60
CA PRO A 157 4.38 19.06 9.29
C PRO A 157 3.43 19.59 10.36
N ASP A 158 3.96 19.74 11.57
CA ASP A 158 3.48 20.61 12.65
C ASP A 158 2.06 20.42 13.20
N THR A 159 1.96 19.56 14.22
CA THR A 159 1.16 19.88 15.41
C THR A 159 2.08 20.01 16.63
N SER A 160 2.88 21.07 16.63
CA SER A 160 3.46 21.65 17.85
C SER A 160 3.36 23.18 17.81
N ASN A 161 2.16 23.71 17.57
CA ASN A 161 1.79 25.03 18.08
C ASN A 161 0.98 24.80 19.35
N GLY A 162 1.67 24.37 20.41
CA GLY A 162 1.22 24.64 21.77
C GLY A 162 1.50 26.11 22.04
N GLU A 163 0.51 26.96 21.75
CA GLU A 163 0.45 28.30 22.32
C GLU A 163 0.72 28.18 23.82
N ASN A 164 1.73 28.91 24.28
CA ASN A 164 1.98 29.12 25.70
C ASN A 164 1.39 30.49 26.04
N PRO A 165 0.13 30.59 26.53
CA PRO A 165 -0.35 31.85 27.02
C PRO A 165 0.33 32.10 28.37
N ARG A 166 1.26 33.05 28.32
CA ARG A 166 1.85 33.76 29.47
C ARG A 166 0.90 33.73 30.68
N GLU A 167 1.33 33.05 31.74
CA GLU A 167 0.81 33.26 33.08
C GLU A 167 1.00 34.75 33.43
N ALA A 168 -0.08 35.51 33.35
CA ALA A 168 -0.21 36.76 34.07
C ALA A 168 -0.48 36.41 35.54
N ALA A 169 0.56 36.51 36.37
CA ALA A 169 0.40 36.48 37.82
C ALA A 169 -0.42 37.69 38.27
N PRO A 170 -1.45 37.52 39.13
CA PRO A 170 -2.04 38.64 39.85
C PRO A 170 -1.40 38.77 41.25
N TYR A 171 -1.19 40.04 41.63
CA TYR A 171 -0.77 40.61 42.92
C TYR A 171 0.72 40.69 43.22
#